data_AF-U5L8T5-F1
#
_entry.id   AF-U5L8T5-F1
#
_cell.length_a   1.000
_cell.length_b   1.000
_cell.length_c   1.000
_cell.angle_alpha   90.00
_cell.angle_beta   90.00
_cell.angle_gamma   90.00
#
_symmetry.space_group_name_H-M   'P 1'
#
loop_
_entity.id
_entity.type
_entity.pdbx_description
1 polymer ?
#
loop_
_entity_poly.entity_id
_entity_poly.type
_entity_poly.pdbx_seq_one_letter_code
_entity_poly.pdbx_strand_id
1 'polypeptide(L)'
;MKKVSVLLMALLIGAVFSIKPAEAAYLPEYDQYVEVSYEQARAIADIVGLEGVELGEETARISFDYQEKLIAKIEKVLKTEIDHYYIWLTVDGQPVLGIDPPHPFY
;
A
#
# COMPACT_ATOMS: atom_id res chain seq x y z
N MET A 1 34.58 13.40 -34.84
CA MET A 1 34.13 12.15 -34.21
C MET A 1 34.16 12.21 -32.67
N LYS A 2 35.27 12.59 -32.01
CA LYS A 2 35.36 12.66 -30.53
C LYS A 2 34.23 13.45 -29.84
N LYS A 3 33.78 14.57 -30.41
CA LYS A 3 32.70 15.41 -29.83
C LYS A 3 31.32 14.71 -29.83
N VAL A 4 31.04 13.91 -30.85
CA VAL A 4 29.77 13.15 -30.97
C VAL A 4 29.76 12.01 -29.96
N SER A 5 30.90 11.32 -29.78
CA SER A 5 31.05 10.26 -28.79
C SER A 5 30.84 10.78 -27.36
N VAL A 6 31.37 11.96 -27.03
CA VAL A 6 31.21 12.59 -25.71
C VAL A 6 29.75 13.00 -25.46
N LEU A 7 29.07 13.53 -26.47
CA LEU A 7 27.64 13.86 -26.39
C LEU A 7 26.77 12.61 -26.18
N LEU A 8 27.06 11.52 -26.89
CA LEU A 8 26.35 10.26 -26.74
C LEU A 8 26.55 9.65 -25.34
N MET A 9 27.79 9.72 -24.82
CA MET A 9 28.14 9.24 -23.49
C MET A 9 27.43 10.05 -22.40
N ALA A 10 27.38 11.37 -22.55
CA ALA A 10 26.66 12.25 -21.62
C ALA A 10 25.15 11.99 -21.62
N LEU A 11 24.56 11.71 -22.79
CA LEU A 11 23.15 11.33 -22.93
C LEU A 11 22.85 9.98 -22.25
N LEU A 12 23.71 8.98 -22.45
CA LEU A 12 23.55 7.66 -21.82
C LEU A 12 23.68 7.75 -20.30
N ILE A 13 24.64 8.51 -19.80
CA ILE A 13 24.83 8.74 -18.36
C ILE A 13 23.61 9.48 -17.78
N GLY A 14 23.11 10.51 -18.46
CA GLY A 14 21.90 11.22 -18.04
C GLY A 14 20.65 10.34 -18.01
N ALA A 15 20.54 9.38 -18.94
CA ALA A 15 19.45 8.41 -18.97
C ALA A 15 19.51 7.44 -17.77
N VAL A 16 20.70 6.97 -17.39
CA VAL A 16 20.88 6.10 -16.21
C VAL A 16 20.48 6.79 -14.90
N PHE A 17 20.77 8.10 -14.77
CA PHE A 17 20.38 8.87 -13.59
C PHE A 17 18.91 9.35 -13.59
N SER A 18 18.20 9.20 -14.72
CA SER A 18 16.78 9.57 -14.83
C SER A 18 15.83 8.42 -14.48
N ILE A 19 16.35 7.21 -14.27
CA ILE A 19 15.55 6.07 -13.81
C ILE A 19 15.26 6.31 -12.33
N LYS A 20 14.11 6.92 -12.05
CA LYS A 20 13.54 6.86 -10.70
C LYS A 20 13.30 5.37 -10.40
N PRO A 21 13.61 4.90 -9.17
CA PRO A 21 13.08 3.63 -8.73
C PRO A 21 11.56 3.67 -8.98
N ALA A 22 11.00 2.61 -9.55
CA ALA A 22 9.56 2.47 -9.43
C ALA A 22 9.27 2.43 -7.91
N GLU A 23 8.29 3.23 -7.51
CA GLU A 23 7.86 3.31 -6.12
C GLU A 23 6.65 2.40 -6.05
N ALA A 24 6.66 1.45 -5.11
CA ALA A 24 5.51 0.62 -4.82
C ALA A 24 4.27 1.49 -4.69
N ALA A 25 3.27 1.22 -5.52
CA ALA A 25 2.08 2.05 -5.58
C ALA A 25 0.98 1.37 -4.78
N TYR A 26 0.59 2.01 -3.68
CA TYR A 26 -0.77 1.84 -3.19
C TYR A 26 -1.72 2.31 -4.31
N LEU A 27 -2.63 1.43 -4.73
CA LEU A 27 -3.55 1.66 -5.84
C LEU A 27 -4.99 1.89 -5.31
N PRO A 28 -5.29 3.09 -4.78
CA PRO A 28 -6.58 3.39 -4.14
C PRO A 28 -7.78 3.23 -5.09
N GLU A 29 -7.58 3.24 -6.41
CA GLU A 29 -8.62 2.98 -7.39
C GLU A 29 -9.19 1.55 -7.36
N TYR A 30 -8.46 0.60 -6.76
CA TYR A 30 -8.89 -0.80 -6.61
C TYR A 30 -9.39 -1.11 -5.21
N ASP A 31 -9.38 -0.13 -4.31
CA ASP A 31 -9.90 -0.29 -2.96
C ASP A 31 -11.39 -0.64 -2.96
N GLN A 32 -11.76 -1.48 -2.00
CA GLN A 32 -13.14 -1.88 -1.77
C GLN A 32 -13.63 -1.32 -0.45
N TYR A 33 -14.79 -0.69 -0.47
CA TYR A 33 -15.45 -0.20 0.73
C TYR A 33 -16.65 -1.09 1.03
N VAL A 34 -16.64 -1.71 2.20
CA VAL A 34 -17.65 -2.67 2.63
C VAL A 34 -18.34 -2.13 3.88
N GLU A 35 -19.59 -1.71 3.71
CA GLU A 35 -20.42 -1.28 4.83
C GLU A 35 -20.84 -2.48 5.68
N VAL A 36 -20.59 -2.39 6.99
CA VAL A 36 -20.87 -3.43 7.97
C VAL A 36 -21.43 -2.84 9.25
N SER A 37 -22.05 -3.66 10.09
CA SER A 37 -22.38 -3.22 11.45
C SER A 37 -21.11 -3.07 12.30
N TYR A 38 -21.18 -2.24 13.34
CA TYR A 38 -20.07 -2.10 14.29
C TYR A 38 -19.66 -3.44 14.91
N GLU A 39 -20.63 -4.30 15.23
CA GLU A 39 -20.38 -5.64 15.79
C GLU A 39 -19.61 -6.53 14.81
N GLN A 40 -19.94 -6.47 13.52
CA GLN A 40 -19.21 -7.20 12.48
C GLN A 40 -17.79 -6.66 12.32
N ALA A 41 -17.63 -5.33 12.25
CA ALA A 41 -16.31 -4.71 12.17
C ALA A 41 -15.44 -5.10 13.38
N ARG A 42 -16.03 -5.11 14.58
CA ARG A 42 -15.36 -5.53 15.82
C ARG A 42 -14.89 -6.98 15.78
N ALA A 43 -15.78 -7.89 15.39
CA ALA A 43 -15.44 -9.30 15.27
C ALA A 43 -14.29 -9.55 14.27
N ILE A 44 -14.29 -8.83 13.15
CA ILE A 44 -13.21 -8.93 12.15
C ILE A 44 -11.91 -8.34 12.69
N ALA A 45 -11.98 -7.18 13.35
CA ALA A 45 -10.82 -6.54 13.98
C ALA A 45 -10.15 -7.47 15.02
N ASP A 46 -10.94 -8.22 15.78
CA ASP A 46 -10.40 -9.22 16.73
C ASP A 46 -9.67 -10.36 16.00
N ILE A 47 -10.21 -10.86 14.87
CA ILE A 47 -9.58 -11.90 14.05
C ILE A 47 -8.21 -11.45 13.52
N VAL A 48 -8.06 -10.17 13.16
CA VAL A 48 -6.79 -9.61 12.68
C VAL A 48 -5.86 -9.13 13.82
N GLY A 49 -6.18 -9.50 15.07
CA GLY A 49 -5.32 -9.27 16.23
C GLY A 49 -5.42 -7.87 16.84
N LEU A 50 -6.51 -7.13 16.59
CA LEU A 50 -6.79 -5.81 17.17
C LEU A 50 -7.77 -5.88 18.35
N GLU A 51 -7.74 -6.98 19.11
CA GLU A 51 -8.58 -7.18 20.30
C GLU A 51 -8.48 -5.98 21.26
N GLY A 52 -9.62 -5.42 21.64
CA GLY A 52 -9.70 -4.29 22.58
C GLY A 52 -9.31 -2.91 22.03
N VAL A 53 -8.96 -2.79 20.75
CA VAL A 53 -8.67 -1.51 20.08
C VAL A 53 -9.97 -0.84 19.64
N GLU A 54 -10.30 0.36 20.09
CA GLU A 54 -11.52 1.06 19.66
C GLU A 54 -11.57 1.25 18.14
N LEU A 55 -12.69 0.93 17.49
CA LEU A 55 -12.84 1.10 16.05
C LEU A 55 -13.27 2.53 15.68
N GLY A 56 -12.62 3.08 14.66
CA GLY A 56 -12.86 4.43 14.18
C GLY A 56 -11.80 4.87 13.17
N GLU A 57 -11.87 6.13 12.76
CA GLU A 57 -10.95 6.72 11.77
C GLU A 57 -9.48 6.53 12.16
N GLU A 58 -9.14 6.71 13.44
CA GLU A 58 -7.76 6.54 13.91
C GLU A 58 -7.29 5.08 13.79
N THR A 59 -8.17 4.11 14.01
CA THR A 59 -7.84 2.68 13.86
C THR A 59 -7.75 2.28 12.39
N ALA A 60 -8.59 2.86 11.52
CA ALA A 60 -8.44 2.74 10.08
C ALA A 60 -7.07 3.27 9.61
N ARG A 61 -6.68 4.45 10.09
CA ARG A 61 -5.38 5.07 9.78
C ARG A 61 -4.21 4.23 10.29
N ILE A 62 -4.26 3.75 11.54
CA ILE A 62 -3.19 2.94 12.14
C ILE A 62 -3.05 1.59 11.42
N SER A 63 -4.17 0.93 11.11
CA SER A 63 -4.15 -0.37 10.41
C SER A 63 -3.56 -0.23 9.01
N PHE A 64 -3.94 0.80 8.25
CA PHE A 64 -3.32 1.14 6.97
C PHE A 64 -1.82 1.42 7.11
N ASP A 65 -1.43 2.36 7.97
CA ASP A 65 -0.03 2.75 8.18
C ASP A 65 0.87 1.55 8.56
N TYR A 66 0.34 0.62 9.35
CA TYR A 66 1.07 -0.57 9.77
C TYR A 66 1.31 -1.52 8.59
N GLN A 67 0.29 -1.74 7.76
CA GLN A 67 0.35 -2.60 6.58
C GLN A 67 1.33 -2.02 5.54
N GLU A 68 1.23 -0.72 5.23
CA GLU A 68 2.20 -0.01 4.37
C GLU A 68 3.65 -0.18 4.85
N LYS A 69 3.88 0.01 6.15
CA LYS A 69 5.23 -0.14 6.74
C LYS A 69 5.72 -1.58 6.71
N LEU A 70 4.83 -2.56 6.78
CA LEU A 70 5.17 -3.98 6.68
C LEU A 70 5.53 -4.32 5.23
N ILE A 71 4.71 -3.93 4.27
CA ILE A 71 4.94 -4.12 2.83
C ILE A 71 6.29 -3.52 2.45
N ALA A 72 6.54 -2.26 2.81
CA ALA A 72 7.82 -1.59 2.54
C ALA A 72 9.06 -2.31 3.14
N LYS A 73 8.90 -3.06 4.24
CA LYS A 73 9.98 -3.90 4.79
C LYS A 73 10.17 -5.18 3.98
N ILE A 74 9.07 -5.81 3.55
CA ILE A 74 9.09 -7.02 2.72
C ILE A 74 9.74 -6.71 1.37
N GLU A 75 9.35 -5.63 0.70
CA GLU A 75 9.91 -5.20 -0.58
C GLU A 75 11.42 -4.95 -0.50
N LYS A 76 11.89 -4.34 0.59
CA LYS A 76 13.33 -4.16 0.83
C LYS A 76 14.10 -5.47 0.89
N VAL A 77 13.47 -6.54 1.39
CA VAL A 77 14.05 -7.89 1.43
C VAL A 77 13.98 -8.54 0.04
N LEU A 78 12.82 -8.47 -0.62
CA LEU A 78 12.57 -9.13 -1.91
C LEU A 78 13.24 -8.43 -3.10
N LYS A 79 13.58 -7.14 -2.97
CA LYS A 79 14.03 -6.29 -4.10
C LYS A 79 13.02 -6.28 -5.24
N THR A 80 11.74 -6.32 -4.89
CA THR A 80 10.61 -6.32 -5.82
C THR A 80 9.48 -5.53 -5.17
N GLU A 81 8.79 -4.72 -5.96
CA GLU A 81 7.60 -3.97 -5.56
C GLU A 81 6.39 -4.89 -5.50
N ILE A 82 5.48 -4.61 -4.57
CA ILE A 82 4.26 -5.36 -4.34
C ILE A 82 3.10 -4.39 -4.55
N ASP A 83 2.40 -4.56 -5.67
CA ASP A 83 1.13 -3.86 -5.88
C ASP A 83 0.08 -4.41 -4.90
N HIS A 84 -0.66 -3.52 -4.25
CA HIS A 84 -1.66 -3.87 -3.25
C HIS A 84 -2.78 -2.82 -3.18
N TYR A 85 -3.90 -3.24 -2.61
CA TYR A 85 -5.11 -2.45 -2.41
C TYR A 85 -5.77 -2.91 -1.11
N TYR A 86 -6.70 -2.12 -0.59
CA TYR A 86 -7.30 -2.38 0.71
C TYR A 86 -8.79 -2.68 0.61
N ILE A 87 -9.26 -3.54 1.50
CA ILE A 87 -10.67 -3.64 1.89
C ILE A 87 -10.86 -2.76 3.11
N TRP A 88 -11.62 -1.69 2.96
CA TRP A 88 -12.03 -0.79 4.02
C TRP A 88 -13.38 -1.22 4.58
N LEU A 89 -13.42 -1.57 5.86
CA LEU A 89 -14.69 -1.71 6.56
C LEU A 89 -15.20 -0.32 6.94
N THR A 90 -16.45 -0.04 6.57
CA THR A 90 -17.13 1.21 6.93
C THR A 90 -18.29 0.94 7.88
N VAL A 91 -18.48 1.86 8.84
CA VAL A 91 -19.63 1.89 9.75
C VAL A 91 -20.21 3.29 9.66
N ASP A 92 -21.50 3.38 9.30
CA ASP A 92 -22.20 4.63 9.03
C ASP A 92 -21.46 5.48 7.95
N GLY A 93 -20.90 4.81 6.95
CA GLY A 93 -20.11 5.43 5.88
C GLY A 93 -18.74 5.97 6.32
N GLN A 94 -18.30 5.71 7.55
CA GLN A 94 -16.96 6.09 8.03
C GLN A 94 -16.03 4.86 8.04
N PRO A 95 -14.82 4.95 7.44
CA PRO A 95 -13.83 3.89 7.54
C PRO A 95 -13.40 3.63 8.99
N VAL A 96 -13.42 2.37 9.41
CA VAL A 96 -13.05 1.97 10.78
C VAL A 96 -11.92 0.94 10.84
N LEU A 97 -11.62 0.26 9.73
CA LEU A 97 -10.56 -0.73 9.61
C LEU A 97 -10.14 -0.88 8.14
N GLY A 98 -8.83 -0.86 7.86
CA GLY A 98 -8.26 -1.23 6.56
C GLY A 98 -7.62 -2.62 6.62
N ILE A 99 -7.87 -3.45 5.61
CA ILE A 99 -7.33 -4.81 5.50
C ILE A 99 -6.71 -4.98 4.11
N ASP A 100 -5.41 -5.25 4.06
CA ASP A 100 -4.71 -5.71 2.85
C ASP A 100 -4.98 -7.21 2.66
N PRO A 101 -5.76 -7.61 1.64
CA PRO A 101 -6.08 -9.00 1.42
C PRO A 101 -4.86 -9.77 0.90
N PRO A 102 -4.57 -10.98 1.39
CA PRO A 102 -3.42 -11.77 0.96
C PRO A 102 -3.55 -12.33 -0.47
N HIS A 103 -4.60 -11.97 -1.21
CA HIS A 103 -4.83 -12.44 -2.57
C HIS A 103 -5.27 -11.28 -3.48
N PRO A 104 -4.58 -11.04 -4.61
CA PRO A 104 -5.10 -10.17 -5.64
C PRO A 104 -6.36 -10.80 -6.26
N PHE A 105 -7.49 -10.12 -6.13
CA PHE A 105 -8.70 -10.42 -6.88
C PHE A 105 -8.46 -9.97 -8.33
N TYR A 106 -7.98 -10.90 -9.15
CA TYR A 106 -7.93 -10.75 -10.61
C TYR A 106 -9.32 -10.87 -11.24
#